data_AF-A0AB34XPY5-F1
#
_entry.id   AF-A0AB34XPY5-F1
#
_cell.length_a   1.000
_cell.length_b   1.000
_cell.length_c   1.000
_cell.angle_alpha   90.00
_cell.angle_beta   90.00
_cell.angle_gamma   90.00
#
_symmetry.space_group_name_H-M   'P 1'
#
loop_
_entity.id
_entity.type
_entity.pdbx_description
1 polymer ?
#
loop_
_entity_poly.entity_id
_entity_poly.type
_entity_poly.pdbx_seq_one_letter_code
_entity_poly.pdbx_strand_id
1 'polypeptide(L)'
;MSSAAEASHSANLREIVYNTGVPDIFDPSEDYLEASKLTKDGLAWETPGIPPLLQSPELQKMSQRASRRYTSRPFTALGEPNALPHGLDTLLRSRRSCPQFGGGQLSLESIHQILHHSYGAYPFDNGHQSRRNVPSGGALYPLDLFLVARNVETLNSGELHHFDPYRHGLAHLRDGVDLDALGEALLLPDVAQNASAFVIISATFWRSRFKYSQRALRFCLMESGHVAQNILTVATSIDVQSRLFGGFMDNEVNKVLPDHNGVDDSTLYVVLLGAEK
;
A
#
# COMPACT_ATOMS: atom_id res chain seq x y z
N MET A 1 -0.37 57.79 9.34
CA MET A 1 -1.68 57.13 9.12
C MET A 1 -1.41 55.91 8.26
N SER A 2 -1.08 54.81 8.93
CA SER A 2 -0.55 53.57 8.35
C SER A 2 -1.63 52.81 7.58
N SER A 3 -1.20 52.19 6.48
CA SER A 3 -1.98 51.44 5.51
C SER A 3 -2.86 50.35 6.15
N ALA A 4 -4.14 50.36 5.82
CA ALA A 4 -4.99 49.18 5.90
C ALA A 4 -4.57 48.23 4.77
N ALA A 5 -3.64 47.33 5.08
CA ALA A 5 -3.54 46.06 4.36
C ALA A 5 -4.77 45.23 4.78
N GLU A 6 -5.88 45.41 4.07
CA GLU A 6 -7.07 44.58 4.23
C GLU A 6 -6.72 43.13 3.88
N ALA A 7 -7.08 42.25 4.80
CA ALA A 7 -6.72 40.85 4.83
C ALA A 7 -7.30 40.08 3.63
N SER A 8 -6.45 39.72 2.68
CA SER A 8 -6.75 38.78 1.59
C SER A 8 -6.67 37.31 2.04
N HIS A 9 -7.21 36.95 3.21
CA HIS A 9 -7.02 35.62 3.82
C HIS A 9 -8.33 34.86 4.12
N SER A 10 -9.35 35.05 3.27
CA SER A 10 -10.45 34.08 3.18
C SER A 10 -11.09 34.15 1.80
N ALA A 11 -10.37 33.74 0.76
CA ALA A 11 -11.07 33.21 -0.40
C ALA A 11 -11.94 32.06 0.10
N ASN A 12 -13.23 32.06 -0.26
CA ASN A 12 -14.15 31.01 0.14
C ASN A 12 -13.55 29.68 -0.32
N LEU A 13 -13.10 28.84 0.61
CA LEU A 13 -12.42 27.58 0.28
C LEU A 13 -13.28 26.70 -0.63
N ARG A 14 -14.61 26.85 -0.58
CA ARG A 14 -15.52 26.17 -1.51
C ARG A 14 -15.44 26.68 -2.94
N GLU A 15 -15.19 27.97 -3.15
CA GLU A 15 -14.94 28.52 -4.48
C GLU A 15 -13.59 28.02 -5.01
N ILE A 16 -12.57 27.87 -4.15
CA ILE A 16 -11.30 27.28 -4.55
C ILE A 16 -11.45 25.79 -4.92
N VAL A 17 -12.22 25.03 -4.13
CA VAL A 17 -12.37 23.57 -4.32
C VAL A 17 -13.31 23.24 -5.47
N TYR A 18 -14.47 23.91 -5.57
CA TYR A 18 -15.54 23.55 -6.52
C TYR A 18 -15.71 24.54 -7.67
N ASN A 19 -14.95 25.65 -7.69
CA ASN A 19 -15.00 26.73 -8.70
C ASN A 19 -16.37 27.47 -8.83
N THR A 20 -17.40 27.00 -8.13
CA THR A 20 -18.79 27.49 -8.19
C THR A 20 -19.37 27.83 -6.80
N GLY A 21 -18.65 27.51 -5.73
CA GLY A 21 -19.07 27.77 -4.34
C GLY A 21 -20.04 26.73 -3.74
N VAL A 22 -20.58 25.81 -4.56
CA VAL A 22 -21.44 24.71 -4.14
C VAL A 22 -20.98 23.41 -4.85
N PRO A 23 -20.83 22.28 -4.12
CA PRO A 23 -20.56 20.99 -4.75
C PRO A 23 -21.66 20.61 -5.75
N ASP A 24 -21.32 19.84 -6.79
CA ASP A 24 -22.31 19.24 -7.68
C ASP A 24 -23.20 18.26 -6.88
N ILE A 25 -24.46 18.10 -7.30
CA ILE A 25 -25.45 17.19 -6.66
C ILE A 25 -24.96 15.73 -6.68
N PHE A 26 -23.99 15.40 -7.53
CA PHE A 26 -23.37 14.08 -7.66
C PHE A 26 -21.85 14.14 -7.49
N ASP A 27 -21.35 14.90 -6.51
CA ASP A 27 -19.93 14.88 -6.18
C ASP A 27 -19.52 13.47 -5.69
N PRO A 28 -18.67 12.72 -6.41
CA PRO A 28 -18.38 11.33 -6.06
C PRO A 28 -17.68 11.18 -4.71
N SER A 29 -16.97 12.21 -4.26
CA SER A 29 -16.25 12.18 -2.98
C SER A 29 -17.22 12.37 -1.81
N GLU A 30 -18.14 13.31 -1.91
CA GLU A 30 -19.22 13.51 -0.93
C GLU A 30 -20.16 12.30 -0.90
N ASP A 31 -20.60 11.82 -2.07
CA ASP A 31 -21.47 10.64 -2.18
C ASP A 31 -20.82 9.42 -1.54
N TYR A 32 -19.54 9.17 -1.81
CA TYR A 32 -18.81 8.08 -1.18
C TYR A 32 -18.72 8.26 0.34
N LEU A 33 -18.41 9.48 0.81
CA LEU A 33 -18.31 9.76 2.23
C LEU A 33 -19.64 9.60 2.95
N GLU A 34 -20.76 10.00 2.37
CA GLU A 34 -22.10 9.75 2.92
C GLU A 34 -22.44 8.26 2.90
N ALA A 35 -22.29 7.60 1.74
CA ALA A 35 -22.64 6.20 1.54
C ALA A 35 -21.83 5.19 2.39
N SER A 36 -20.69 5.61 2.94
CA SER A 36 -19.84 4.77 3.78
C SER A 36 -19.90 5.10 5.27
N LYS A 37 -20.83 5.98 5.71
CA LYS A 37 -21.12 6.22 7.13
C LYS A 37 -21.78 5.01 7.79
N LEU A 38 -21.69 4.98 9.11
CA LEU A 38 -22.50 4.08 9.93
C LEU A 38 -23.47 4.90 10.75
N THR A 39 -24.73 4.50 10.75
CA THR A 39 -25.80 5.12 11.52
C THR A 39 -26.31 4.16 12.58
N LYS A 40 -26.78 4.69 13.72
CA LYS A 40 -27.31 3.84 14.80
C LYS A 40 -28.48 2.99 14.31
N ASP A 41 -29.36 3.61 13.54
CA ASP A 41 -30.54 2.94 13.02
C ASP A 41 -30.16 1.94 11.92
N GLY A 42 -29.05 2.18 11.21
CA GLY A 42 -28.70 1.45 10.00
C GLY A 42 -27.57 0.46 9.99
N LEU A 43 -26.99 0.21 11.16
CA LEU A 43 -25.87 -0.71 11.29
C LEU A 43 -26.11 -2.09 10.63
N ALA A 44 -27.34 -2.60 10.71
CA ALA A 44 -27.73 -3.90 10.15
C ALA A 44 -27.66 -3.95 8.62
N TRP A 45 -27.99 -2.86 7.93
CA TRP A 45 -27.94 -2.79 6.45
C TRP A 45 -26.63 -2.22 5.91
N GLU A 46 -25.90 -1.43 6.70
CA GLU A 46 -24.61 -0.87 6.31
C GLU A 46 -23.46 -1.88 6.46
N THR A 47 -23.62 -2.90 7.30
CA THR A 47 -22.64 -3.99 7.49
C THR A 47 -23.25 -5.39 7.33
N PRO A 48 -23.91 -5.67 6.19
CA PRO A 48 -24.70 -6.89 6.00
C PRO A 48 -23.86 -8.18 6.04
N GLY A 49 -22.54 -8.06 5.87
CA GLY A 49 -21.59 -9.17 5.93
C GLY A 49 -21.19 -9.65 7.32
N ILE A 50 -21.48 -8.87 8.38
CA ILE A 50 -21.12 -9.26 9.74
C ILE A 50 -21.93 -10.47 10.22
N PRO A 51 -23.29 -10.48 10.15
CA PRO A 51 -24.07 -11.65 10.56
C PRO A 51 -23.66 -12.97 9.87
N PRO A 52 -23.53 -13.06 8.54
CA PRO A 52 -23.15 -14.33 7.89
C PRO A 52 -21.72 -14.76 8.25
N LEU A 53 -20.78 -13.81 8.43
CA LEU A 53 -19.43 -14.14 8.89
C LEU A 53 -19.43 -14.73 10.31
N LEU A 54 -20.26 -14.22 11.22
CA LEU A 54 -20.35 -14.75 12.58
C LEU A 54 -20.99 -16.15 12.62
N GLN A 55 -21.85 -16.47 11.64
CA GLN A 55 -22.61 -17.71 11.61
C GLN A 55 -21.98 -18.83 10.76
N SER A 56 -20.99 -18.53 9.91
CA SER A 56 -20.32 -19.52 9.04
C SER A 56 -18.84 -19.74 9.42
N PRO A 57 -18.48 -20.92 9.95
CA PRO A 57 -17.09 -21.30 10.18
C PRO A 57 -16.23 -21.27 8.90
N GLU A 58 -16.82 -21.58 7.75
CA GLU A 58 -16.14 -21.54 6.44
C GLU A 58 -15.73 -20.12 6.08
N LEU A 59 -16.64 -19.14 6.20
CA LEU A 59 -16.33 -17.73 5.95
C LEU A 59 -15.27 -17.21 6.92
N GLN A 60 -15.31 -17.63 8.19
CA GLN A 60 -14.29 -17.27 9.18
C GLN A 60 -12.91 -17.80 8.74
N LYS A 61 -12.83 -19.08 8.36
CA LYS A 61 -11.58 -19.69 7.89
C LYS A 61 -11.06 -19.06 6.59
N MET A 62 -11.95 -18.70 5.67
CA MET A 62 -11.58 -18.00 4.43
C MET A 62 -11.03 -16.61 4.72
N SER A 63 -11.66 -15.85 5.63
CA SER A 63 -11.22 -14.50 6.00
C SER A 63 -9.83 -14.46 6.65
N GLN A 64 -9.39 -15.58 7.24
CA GLN A 64 -8.07 -15.71 7.85
C GLN A 64 -6.93 -15.90 6.84
N ARG A 65 -7.25 -16.23 5.57
CA ARG A 65 -6.27 -16.51 4.50
C ARG A 65 -6.15 -15.34 3.53
N ALA A 66 -5.98 -14.14 4.07
CA ALA A 66 -6.03 -12.90 3.30
C ALA A 66 -4.69 -12.55 2.63
N SER A 67 -4.33 -13.27 1.57
CA SER A 67 -3.24 -12.91 0.64
C SER A 67 -3.47 -13.61 -0.69
N ARG A 68 -3.00 -13.04 -1.81
CA ARG A 68 -2.83 -13.84 -3.03
C ARG A 68 -1.83 -14.95 -2.76
N ARG A 69 -1.98 -16.08 -3.45
CA ARG A 69 -1.10 -17.25 -3.34
C ARG A 69 -0.68 -17.70 -4.72
N TYR A 70 0.62 -17.69 -4.96
CA TYR A 70 1.24 -18.12 -6.21
C TYR A 70 2.10 -19.37 -5.96
N THR A 71 1.49 -20.43 -5.42
CA THR A 71 2.21 -21.62 -4.94
C THR A 71 2.88 -22.44 -6.05
N SER A 72 2.44 -22.29 -7.30
CA SER A 72 3.03 -22.95 -8.46
C SER A 72 4.15 -22.16 -9.15
N ARG A 73 4.43 -20.95 -8.68
CA ARG A 73 5.47 -20.08 -9.24
C ARG A 73 6.83 -20.35 -8.60
N PRO A 74 7.95 -20.06 -9.30
CA PRO A 74 9.27 -20.04 -8.68
C PRO A 74 9.25 -19.16 -7.44
N PHE A 75 9.89 -19.62 -6.37
CA PHE A 75 9.84 -18.96 -5.07
C PHE A 75 11.22 -18.81 -4.47
N THR A 76 11.56 -17.58 -4.09
CA THR A 76 12.77 -17.25 -3.36
C THR A 76 12.41 -17.04 -1.90
N ALA A 77 12.82 -17.98 -1.05
CA ALA A 77 12.69 -17.82 0.40
C ALA A 77 13.65 -16.73 0.88
N LEU A 78 13.18 -15.80 1.70
CA LEU A 78 14.00 -14.70 2.20
C LEU A 78 14.51 -14.93 3.64
N GLY A 79 14.02 -15.96 4.33
CA GLY A 79 14.44 -16.33 5.68
C GLY A 79 13.73 -15.53 6.77
N GLU A 80 14.37 -15.43 7.95
CA GLU A 80 13.90 -14.58 9.06
C GLU A 80 14.57 -13.20 8.97
N PRO A 81 13.85 -12.11 9.29
CA PRO A 81 14.41 -10.77 9.22
C PRO A 81 15.37 -10.52 10.39
N ASN A 82 16.36 -9.65 10.16
CA ASN A 82 17.21 -9.16 11.22
C ASN A 82 16.48 -8.12 12.10
N ALA A 83 16.96 -7.95 13.33
CA ALA A 83 16.49 -6.89 14.21
C ALA A 83 16.87 -5.52 13.64
N LEU A 84 15.96 -4.56 13.72
CA LEU A 84 16.21 -3.19 13.27
C LEU A 84 17.24 -2.51 14.19
N PRO A 85 18.23 -1.80 13.64
CA PRO A 85 19.35 -1.26 14.42
C PRO A 85 19.01 -0.01 15.24
N HIS A 86 17.87 0.64 15.00
CA HIS A 86 17.52 1.92 15.60
C HIS A 86 16.16 1.89 16.32
N GLY A 87 16.08 2.63 17.42
CA GLY A 87 14.84 2.81 18.18
C GLY A 87 13.85 3.77 17.49
N LEU A 88 12.57 3.67 17.87
CA LEU A 88 11.48 4.41 17.23
C LEU A 88 11.67 5.94 17.23
N ASP A 89 12.13 6.54 18.34
CA ASP A 89 12.33 8.01 18.40
C ASP A 89 13.34 8.50 17.35
N THR A 90 14.46 7.78 17.19
CA THR A 90 15.46 8.08 16.17
C THR A 90 14.87 7.99 14.77
N LEU A 91 14.07 6.96 14.49
CA LEU A 91 13.47 6.74 13.18
C LEU A 91 12.46 7.84 12.82
N LEU A 92 11.60 8.23 13.77
CA LEU A 92 10.62 9.30 13.56
C LEU A 92 11.30 10.65 13.25
N ARG A 93 12.44 10.93 13.88
CA ARG A 93 13.23 12.15 13.64
C ARG A 93 13.96 12.12 12.30
N SER A 94 14.46 10.95 11.89
CA SER A 94 15.36 10.80 10.75
C SER A 94 14.64 10.53 9.43
N ARG A 95 13.44 9.95 9.45
CA ARG A 95 12.71 9.57 8.23
C ARG A 95 12.49 10.77 7.32
N ARG A 96 12.99 10.70 6.09
CA ARG A 96 12.80 11.71 5.04
C ARG A 96 12.50 11.02 3.72
N SER A 97 11.77 11.71 2.84
CA SER A 97 11.49 11.22 1.50
C SER A 97 12.67 11.60 0.60
N CYS A 98 13.23 10.62 -0.12
CA CYS A 98 14.38 10.85 -0.98
C CYS A 98 13.99 11.76 -2.17
N PRO A 99 14.67 12.90 -2.39
CA PRO A 99 14.37 13.76 -3.52
C PRO A 99 14.84 13.15 -4.86
N GLN A 100 15.99 12.47 -4.85
CA GLN A 100 16.62 11.85 -6.03
C GLN A 100 17.51 10.68 -5.60
N PHE A 101 17.39 9.56 -6.31
CA PHE A 101 18.17 8.33 -6.09
C PHE A 101 19.48 8.32 -6.89
N GLY A 102 20.48 7.59 -6.37
CA GLY A 102 21.81 7.46 -6.96
C GLY A 102 22.04 6.29 -7.93
N GLY A 103 21.06 5.40 -8.12
CA GLY A 103 21.17 4.25 -9.04
C GLY A 103 21.95 3.04 -8.50
N GLY A 104 22.33 3.05 -7.21
CA GLY A 104 23.05 1.94 -6.57
C GLY A 104 22.22 0.65 -6.49
N GLN A 105 22.90 -0.47 -6.19
CA GLN A 105 22.27 -1.77 -6.05
C GLN A 105 21.78 -2.00 -4.61
N LEU A 106 20.55 -2.49 -4.46
CA LEU A 106 20.03 -2.95 -3.17
C LEU A 106 20.35 -4.43 -2.96
N SER A 107 20.71 -4.82 -1.74
CA SER A 107 20.79 -6.23 -1.39
C SER A 107 19.39 -6.84 -1.31
N LEU A 108 19.29 -8.15 -1.56
CA LEU A 108 18.04 -8.87 -1.37
C LEU A 108 17.62 -8.87 0.11
N GLU A 109 18.60 -8.85 1.02
CA GLU A 109 18.37 -8.74 2.45
C GLU A 109 17.64 -7.45 2.84
N SER A 110 18.04 -6.30 2.30
CA SER A 110 17.37 -5.02 2.57
C SER A 110 15.90 -5.04 2.12
N ILE A 111 15.62 -5.60 0.94
CA ILE A 111 14.26 -5.80 0.44
C ILE A 111 13.46 -6.71 1.39
N HIS A 112 14.08 -7.80 1.85
CA HIS A 112 13.43 -8.70 2.79
C HIS A 112 13.05 -8.00 4.10
N GLN A 113 14.01 -7.31 4.73
CA GLN A 113 13.74 -6.60 5.98
C GLN A 113 12.59 -5.61 5.82
N ILE A 114 12.56 -4.85 4.71
CA ILE A 114 11.48 -3.91 4.40
C ILE A 114 10.13 -4.63 4.27
N LEU A 115 10.02 -5.64 3.43
CA LEU A 115 8.74 -6.31 3.17
C LEU A 115 8.22 -7.06 4.40
N HIS A 116 9.09 -7.78 5.09
CA HIS A 116 8.73 -8.57 6.27
C HIS A 116 8.29 -7.67 7.42
N HIS A 117 9.10 -6.69 7.82
CA HIS A 117 8.74 -5.80 8.93
C HIS A 117 7.50 -4.95 8.60
N SER A 118 7.24 -4.69 7.32
CA SER A 118 6.06 -3.91 6.92
C SER A 118 4.76 -4.70 6.89
N TYR A 119 4.78 -5.92 6.35
CA TYR A 119 3.53 -6.65 6.08
C TYR A 119 3.63 -8.18 6.14
N GLY A 120 4.70 -8.72 6.74
CA GLY A 120 4.86 -10.14 7.03
C GLY A 120 3.80 -10.65 8.00
N ALA A 121 3.43 -11.93 7.87
CA ALA A 121 2.45 -12.56 8.75
C ALA A 121 3.14 -13.41 9.82
N TYR A 122 2.63 -13.32 11.06
CA TYR A 122 3.08 -14.13 12.19
C TYR A 122 1.91 -14.88 12.82
N PRO A 123 2.14 -16.07 13.42
CA PRO A 123 1.10 -16.85 14.07
C PRO A 123 0.55 -16.11 15.29
N PHE A 124 -0.77 -16.21 15.48
CA PHE A 124 -1.51 -15.63 16.60
C PHE A 124 -2.54 -16.64 17.10
N ASP A 125 -2.99 -16.51 18.35
CA ASP A 125 -4.02 -17.39 18.93
C ASP A 125 -3.65 -18.88 18.80
N ASN A 126 -2.45 -19.25 19.28
CA ASN A 126 -1.87 -20.60 19.16
C ASN A 126 -1.80 -21.14 17.70
N GLY A 127 -1.69 -20.25 16.72
CA GLY A 127 -1.59 -20.60 15.29
C GLY A 127 -2.94 -20.76 14.59
N HIS A 128 -4.07 -20.52 15.27
CA HIS A 128 -5.39 -20.53 14.64
C HIS A 128 -5.62 -19.32 13.73
N GLN A 129 -4.87 -18.24 13.94
CA GLN A 129 -4.92 -17.03 13.12
C GLN A 129 -3.52 -16.56 12.77
N SER A 130 -3.42 -15.72 11.75
CA SER A 130 -2.22 -14.95 11.48
C SER A 130 -2.52 -13.47 11.62
N ARG A 131 -1.54 -12.73 12.13
CA ARG A 131 -1.57 -11.27 12.21
C ARG A 131 -0.41 -10.69 11.41
N ARG A 132 -0.45 -9.39 11.17
CA ARG A 132 0.61 -8.64 10.49
C ARG A 132 1.05 -7.47 11.34
N ASN A 133 2.18 -6.87 10.99
CA ASN A 133 2.78 -5.71 11.66
C ASN A 133 2.01 -4.39 11.43
N VAL A 134 0.77 -4.46 10.93
CA VAL A 134 -0.14 -3.33 10.79
C VAL A 134 -1.53 -3.70 11.31
N PRO A 135 -2.28 -2.72 11.86
CA PRO A 135 -3.68 -2.92 12.16
C PRO A 135 -4.48 -3.04 10.85
N SER A 136 -5.47 -3.92 10.85
CA SER A 136 -6.36 -4.16 9.72
C SER A 136 -7.81 -4.29 10.20
N GLY A 137 -8.74 -3.66 9.48
CA GLY A 137 -10.17 -3.72 9.77
C GLY A 137 -10.64 -5.18 9.80
N GLY A 138 -11.01 -5.67 10.99
CA GLY A 138 -11.46 -7.06 11.16
C GLY A 138 -10.39 -8.13 10.93
N ALA A 139 -9.10 -7.76 10.91
CA ALA A 139 -7.99 -8.65 10.58
C ALA A 139 -8.09 -9.28 9.18
N LEU A 140 -8.65 -8.53 8.22
CA LEU A 140 -8.95 -9.02 6.88
C LEU A 140 -7.84 -8.80 5.86
N TYR A 141 -6.82 -8.00 6.20
CA TYR A 141 -5.58 -7.78 5.43
C TYR A 141 -5.79 -7.74 3.91
N PRO A 142 -6.55 -6.75 3.39
CA PRO A 142 -6.95 -6.71 1.99
C PRO A 142 -5.81 -6.41 1.01
N LEU A 143 -4.61 -6.07 1.51
CA LEU A 143 -3.51 -5.63 0.66
C LEU A 143 -2.63 -6.79 0.20
N ASP A 144 -1.94 -6.57 -0.91
CA ASP A 144 -0.85 -7.38 -1.43
C ASP A 144 0.32 -6.45 -1.77
N LEU A 145 1.55 -6.91 -1.51
CA LEU A 145 2.76 -6.20 -1.88
C LEU A 145 3.41 -6.86 -3.08
N PHE A 146 3.73 -6.06 -4.09
CA PHE A 146 4.46 -6.50 -5.27
C PHE A 146 5.78 -5.74 -5.36
N LEU A 147 6.82 -6.42 -5.83
CA LEU A 147 8.15 -5.87 -6.03
C LEU A 147 8.47 -5.91 -7.53
N VAL A 148 8.83 -4.77 -8.10
CA VAL A 148 9.48 -4.70 -9.42
C VAL A 148 10.95 -4.34 -9.21
N ALA A 149 11.85 -5.22 -9.63
CA ALA A 149 13.29 -5.02 -9.49
C ALA A 149 13.86 -4.19 -10.65
N ARG A 150 14.74 -3.22 -10.37
CA ARG A 150 15.62 -2.58 -11.36
C ARG A 150 17.07 -2.97 -11.13
N ASN A 151 17.56 -2.73 -9.90
CA ASN A 151 18.93 -3.00 -9.49
C ASN A 151 18.92 -3.60 -8.08
N VAL A 152 18.49 -4.85 -7.98
CA VAL A 152 18.44 -5.63 -6.73
C VAL A 152 19.33 -6.85 -6.91
N GLU A 153 20.14 -7.16 -5.91
CA GLU A 153 21.02 -8.33 -5.91
C GLU A 153 20.21 -9.61 -6.18
N THR A 154 20.76 -10.50 -7.02
CA THR A 154 20.17 -11.79 -7.44
C THR A 154 18.87 -11.74 -8.26
N LEU A 155 18.25 -10.57 -8.44
CA LEU A 155 17.04 -10.40 -9.26
C LEU A 155 17.39 -9.69 -10.57
N ASN A 156 16.82 -10.13 -11.69
CA ASN A 156 17.01 -9.43 -12.95
C ASN A 156 16.15 -8.16 -13.01
N SER A 157 16.64 -7.15 -13.74
CA SER A 157 15.89 -5.92 -13.99
C SER A 157 14.59 -6.23 -14.76
N GLY A 158 13.49 -5.62 -14.33
CA GLY A 158 12.16 -5.84 -14.90
C GLY A 158 11.42 -7.07 -14.37
N GLU A 159 11.99 -7.81 -13.41
CA GLU A 159 11.27 -8.90 -12.74
C GLU A 159 10.18 -8.37 -11.81
N LEU A 160 8.98 -8.92 -11.94
CA LEU A 160 7.84 -8.70 -11.05
C LEU A 160 7.67 -9.88 -10.11
N HIS A 161 7.62 -9.59 -8.82
CA HIS A 161 7.42 -10.55 -7.74
C HIS A 161 6.22 -10.17 -6.87
N HIS A 162 5.57 -11.16 -6.30
CA HIS A 162 4.61 -10.99 -5.19
C HIS A 162 5.27 -11.41 -3.89
N PHE A 163 5.11 -10.60 -2.85
CA PHE A 163 5.55 -10.95 -1.51
C PHE A 163 4.51 -11.87 -0.84
N ASP A 164 4.91 -13.12 -0.56
CA ASP A 164 4.10 -14.06 0.19
C ASP A 164 4.32 -13.86 1.70
N PRO A 165 3.35 -13.28 2.42
CA PRO A 165 3.51 -12.95 3.83
C PRO A 165 3.48 -14.17 4.74
N TYR A 166 3.05 -15.34 4.25
CA TYR A 166 2.99 -16.58 5.03
C TYR A 166 4.22 -17.45 4.86
N ARG A 167 4.84 -17.40 3.67
CA ARG A 167 6.10 -18.13 3.36
C ARG A 167 7.35 -17.27 3.53
N HIS A 168 7.18 -15.99 3.82
CA HIS A 168 8.25 -15.00 4.03
C HIS A 168 9.22 -14.98 2.84
N GLY A 169 8.67 -14.74 1.65
CA GLY A 169 9.50 -14.72 0.45
C GLY A 169 8.80 -14.16 -0.78
N LEU A 170 9.49 -14.25 -1.91
CA LEU A 170 9.05 -13.70 -3.19
C LEU A 170 8.62 -14.83 -4.12
N ALA A 171 7.40 -14.74 -4.64
CA ALA A 171 6.95 -15.54 -5.76
C ALA A 171 7.18 -14.77 -7.06
N HIS A 172 7.99 -15.32 -7.97
CA HIS A 172 8.24 -14.75 -9.29
C HIS A 172 6.98 -14.84 -10.15
N LEU A 173 6.55 -13.71 -10.71
CA LEU A 173 5.32 -13.64 -11.50
C LEU A 173 5.63 -13.60 -13.00
N ARG A 174 6.49 -12.67 -13.41
CA ARG A 174 6.94 -12.50 -14.80
C ARG A 174 8.18 -11.62 -14.89
N ASP A 175 8.84 -11.69 -16.03
CA ASP A 175 9.91 -10.79 -16.44
C ASP A 175 9.38 -9.67 -17.34
N GLY A 176 10.25 -8.72 -17.67
CA GLY A 176 10.01 -7.77 -18.75
C GLY A 176 9.02 -6.66 -18.44
N VAL A 177 8.89 -6.25 -17.17
CA VAL A 177 8.22 -4.98 -16.83
C VAL A 177 9.02 -3.84 -17.44
N ASP A 178 8.36 -3.00 -18.24
CA ASP A 178 8.93 -1.77 -18.76
C ASP A 178 9.07 -0.75 -17.63
N LEU A 179 10.30 -0.58 -17.15
CA LEU A 179 10.61 0.26 -15.99
C LEU A 179 10.55 1.75 -16.31
N ASP A 180 10.72 2.12 -17.58
CA ASP A 180 10.67 3.51 -18.01
C ASP A 180 9.20 3.93 -18.14
N ALA A 181 8.36 3.09 -18.77
CA ALA A 181 6.91 3.29 -18.78
C ALA A 181 6.30 3.29 -17.36
N LEU A 182 6.76 2.41 -16.47
CA LEU A 182 6.35 2.42 -15.05
C LEU A 182 6.79 3.72 -14.36
N GLY A 183 7.99 4.24 -14.66
CA GLY A 183 8.48 5.51 -14.13
C GLY A 183 7.66 6.71 -14.62
N GLU A 184 7.32 6.76 -15.91
CA GLU A 184 6.45 7.78 -16.51
C GLU A 184 5.07 7.83 -15.88
N ALA A 185 4.53 6.66 -15.51
CA ALA A 185 3.25 6.57 -14.83
C ALA A 185 3.24 7.24 -13.45
N LEU A 186 4.39 7.52 -12.80
CA LEU A 186 4.48 8.12 -11.46
C LEU A 186 4.44 9.66 -11.44
N LEU A 187 4.12 10.32 -12.57
CA LEU A 187 4.01 11.78 -12.74
C LEU A 187 5.30 12.59 -12.47
N LEU A 188 6.35 11.96 -11.94
CA LEU A 188 7.69 12.50 -11.70
C LEU A 188 8.76 11.49 -12.16
N PRO A 189 8.87 11.22 -13.48
CA PRO A 189 9.73 10.18 -14.02
C PRO A 189 11.21 10.32 -13.65
N ASP A 190 11.70 11.56 -13.55
CA ASP A 190 13.10 11.86 -13.19
C ASP A 190 13.51 11.24 -11.85
N VAL A 191 12.57 11.17 -10.90
CA VAL A 191 12.81 10.56 -9.60
C VAL A 191 12.84 9.03 -9.73
N ALA A 192 12.00 8.45 -10.59
CA ALA A 192 11.88 7.00 -10.76
C ALA A 192 13.05 6.35 -11.52
N GLN A 193 13.70 7.11 -12.40
CA GLN A 193 14.76 6.61 -13.29
C GLN A 193 15.89 5.88 -12.56
N ASN A 194 16.30 6.40 -11.39
CA ASN A 194 17.44 5.89 -10.62
C ASN A 194 17.02 5.08 -9.38
N ALA A 195 15.74 4.77 -9.22
CA ALA A 195 15.27 3.91 -8.13
C ALA A 195 15.68 2.45 -8.40
N SER A 196 16.19 1.76 -7.38
CA SER A 196 16.65 0.38 -7.45
C SER A 196 15.48 -0.62 -7.47
N ALA A 197 14.33 -0.27 -6.90
CA ALA A 197 13.13 -1.09 -6.90
C ALA A 197 11.84 -0.28 -6.72
N PHE A 198 10.71 -0.87 -7.13
CA PHE A 198 9.36 -0.37 -6.91
C PHE A 198 8.60 -1.36 -6.02
N VAL A 199 8.06 -0.90 -4.90
CA VAL A 199 7.11 -1.67 -4.08
C VAL A 199 5.71 -1.14 -4.34
N ILE A 200 4.86 -1.94 -4.98
CA ILE A 200 3.49 -1.58 -5.30
C ILE A 200 2.58 -2.15 -4.23
N ILE A 201 1.84 -1.28 -3.54
CA ILE A 201 0.82 -1.64 -2.56
C ILE A 201 -0.53 -1.66 -3.27
N SER A 202 -1.09 -2.84 -3.46
CA SER A 202 -2.40 -3.02 -4.09
C SER A 202 -3.41 -3.55 -3.09
N ALA A 203 -4.67 -3.15 -3.23
CA ALA A 203 -5.78 -3.69 -2.45
C ALA A 203 -6.61 -4.62 -3.31
N THR A 204 -6.99 -5.77 -2.75
CA THR A 204 -8.09 -6.60 -3.26
C THR A 204 -9.34 -6.28 -2.45
N PHE A 205 -10.19 -5.38 -2.96
CA PHE A 205 -11.26 -4.74 -2.20
C PHE A 205 -12.30 -5.73 -1.68
N TRP A 206 -12.58 -6.81 -2.43
CA TRP A 206 -13.58 -7.80 -2.01
C TRP A 206 -13.28 -8.39 -0.63
N ARG A 207 -11.99 -8.55 -0.28
CA ARG A 207 -11.54 -9.11 1.01
C ARG A 207 -12.01 -8.30 2.20
N SER A 208 -12.31 -7.02 2.03
CA SER A 208 -12.96 -6.20 3.06
C SER A 208 -14.43 -5.92 2.74
N ARG A 209 -14.79 -5.81 1.47
CA ARG A 209 -16.17 -5.48 1.02
C ARG A 209 -17.18 -6.53 1.44
N PHE A 210 -16.80 -7.81 1.47
CA PHE A 210 -17.71 -8.86 1.91
C PHE A 210 -18.24 -8.64 3.35
N LYS A 211 -17.44 -8.01 4.23
CA LYS A 211 -17.80 -7.73 5.62
C LYS A 211 -18.33 -6.30 5.82
N TYR A 212 -17.73 -5.33 5.14
CA TYR A 212 -17.90 -3.90 5.43
C TYR A 212 -18.54 -3.08 4.30
N SER A 213 -19.00 -3.72 3.22
CA SER A 213 -19.68 -3.06 2.10
C SER A 213 -18.90 -1.83 1.59
N GLN A 214 -19.54 -0.68 1.40
CA GLN A 214 -18.91 0.57 0.92
C GLN A 214 -17.79 1.05 1.84
N ARG A 215 -17.90 0.80 3.14
CA ARG A 215 -16.90 1.21 4.14
C ARG A 215 -15.57 0.47 4.01
N ALA A 216 -15.55 -0.67 3.30
CA ALA A 216 -14.33 -1.43 3.05
C ALA A 216 -13.22 -0.60 2.39
N LEU A 217 -13.57 0.29 1.46
CA LEU A 217 -12.58 1.12 0.77
C LEU A 217 -11.85 2.04 1.76
N ARG A 218 -12.55 2.58 2.78
CA ARG A 218 -11.90 3.37 3.84
C ARG A 218 -10.85 2.56 4.58
N PHE A 219 -11.15 1.29 4.90
CA PHE A 219 -10.21 0.42 5.59
C PHE A 219 -9.01 0.08 4.72
N CYS A 220 -9.20 -0.21 3.43
CA CYS A 220 -8.08 -0.44 2.51
C CYS A 220 -7.15 0.78 2.41
N LEU A 221 -7.71 1.99 2.28
CA LEU A 221 -6.94 3.24 2.18
C LEU A 221 -6.19 3.58 3.49
N MET A 222 -6.82 3.37 4.65
CA MET A 222 -6.13 3.59 5.93
C MET A 222 -5.01 2.57 6.15
N GLU A 223 -5.27 1.30 5.82
CA GLU A 223 -4.27 0.24 5.95
C GLU A 223 -3.08 0.45 5.00
N SER A 224 -3.31 0.95 3.78
CA SER A 224 -2.21 1.24 2.84
C SER A 224 -1.29 2.31 3.40
N GLY A 225 -1.83 3.30 4.13
CA GLY A 225 -1.04 4.28 4.88
C GLY A 225 -0.20 3.66 6.00
N HIS A 226 -0.76 2.72 6.77
CA HIS A 226 0.00 1.99 7.79
C HIS A 226 1.16 1.20 7.20
N VAL A 227 0.90 0.45 6.11
CA VAL A 227 1.94 -0.34 5.43
C VAL A 227 3.01 0.56 4.83
N ALA A 228 2.61 1.62 4.12
CA ALA A 228 3.54 2.58 3.55
C ALA A 228 4.43 3.21 4.62
N GLN A 229 3.87 3.60 5.77
CA GLN A 229 4.65 4.18 6.86
C GLN A 229 5.66 3.18 7.44
N ASN A 230 5.28 1.89 7.58
CA ASN A 230 6.24 0.86 7.99
C ASN A 230 7.37 0.71 6.97
N ILE A 231 7.07 0.66 5.66
CA ILE A 231 8.08 0.56 4.59
C ILE A 231 9.09 1.70 4.72
N LEU A 232 8.61 2.94 4.83
CA LEU A 232 9.47 4.13 4.94
C LEU A 232 10.31 4.12 6.22
N THR A 233 9.73 3.67 7.33
CA THR A 233 10.39 3.65 8.65
C THR A 233 11.46 2.56 8.70
N VAL A 234 11.16 1.37 8.18
CA VAL A 234 12.12 0.27 8.08
C VAL A 234 13.24 0.63 7.12
N ALA A 235 12.94 1.16 5.94
CA ALA A 235 13.95 1.63 4.98
C ALA A 235 14.90 2.65 5.63
N THR A 236 14.35 3.64 6.35
CA THR A 236 15.16 4.60 7.13
C THR A 236 16.05 3.91 8.17
N SER A 237 15.58 2.83 8.78
CA SER A 237 16.34 2.12 9.81
C SER A 237 17.52 1.33 9.27
N ILE A 238 17.53 1.00 7.98
CA ILE A 238 18.60 0.21 7.34
C ILE A 238 19.30 1.01 6.23
N ASP A 239 19.25 2.33 6.34
CA ASP A 239 19.89 3.30 5.44
C ASP A 239 19.49 3.15 3.95
N VAL A 240 18.29 2.63 3.69
CA VAL A 240 17.69 2.55 2.36
C VAL A 240 16.91 3.83 2.08
N GLN A 241 17.23 4.49 0.96
CA GLN A 241 16.49 5.65 0.49
C GLN A 241 15.11 5.22 0.03
N SER A 242 14.08 5.99 0.38
CA SER A 242 12.70 5.68 -0.02
C SER A 242 11.87 6.92 -0.34
N ARG A 243 10.90 6.76 -1.24
CA ARG A 243 9.90 7.80 -1.57
C ARG A 243 8.56 7.16 -1.93
N LEU A 244 7.50 7.63 -1.27
CA LEU A 244 6.12 7.20 -1.52
C LEU A 244 5.47 8.07 -2.61
N PHE A 245 4.68 7.43 -3.47
CA PHE A 245 3.86 8.04 -4.50
C PHE A 245 2.40 7.60 -4.34
N GLY A 246 1.52 8.58 -4.14
CA GLY A 246 0.06 8.42 -4.27
C GLY A 246 -0.51 9.04 -5.56
N GLY A 247 0.32 9.79 -6.30
CA GLY A 247 -0.03 10.31 -7.62
C GLY A 247 0.63 9.45 -8.69
N PHE A 248 -0.17 8.71 -9.43
CA PHE A 248 0.25 7.90 -10.57
C PHE A 248 -0.94 7.67 -11.52
N MET A 249 -0.67 7.25 -12.75
CA MET A 249 -1.72 6.86 -13.69
C MET A 249 -2.23 5.45 -13.34
N ASP A 250 -3.35 5.35 -12.61
CA ASP A 250 -3.88 4.09 -12.06
C ASP A 250 -3.92 2.94 -13.07
N ASN A 251 -4.47 3.20 -14.26
CA ASN A 251 -4.61 2.19 -15.30
C ASN A 251 -3.27 1.67 -15.80
N GLU A 252 -2.24 2.52 -15.89
CA GLU A 252 -0.92 2.11 -16.36
C GLU A 252 -0.20 1.27 -15.30
N VAL A 253 -0.29 1.65 -14.02
CA VAL A 253 0.31 0.86 -12.94
C VAL A 253 -0.44 -0.46 -12.74
N ASN A 254 -1.78 -0.47 -12.83
CA ASN A 254 -2.58 -1.69 -12.68
C ASN A 254 -2.27 -2.73 -13.79
N LYS A 255 -1.99 -2.31 -15.03
CA LYS A 255 -1.55 -3.22 -16.12
C LYS A 255 -0.23 -3.95 -15.82
N VAL A 256 0.59 -3.41 -14.91
CA VAL A 256 1.82 -4.08 -14.47
C VAL A 256 1.50 -5.30 -13.62
N LEU A 257 0.41 -5.28 -12.85
CA LEU A 257 0.04 -6.34 -11.91
C LEU A 257 -0.82 -7.42 -12.59
N PRO A 258 -0.71 -8.69 -12.17
CA PRO A 258 -1.50 -9.77 -12.75
C PRO A 258 -2.97 -9.66 -12.36
N ASP A 259 -3.86 -9.86 -13.33
CA ASP A 259 -5.31 -9.94 -13.14
C ASP A 259 -5.94 -8.70 -12.48
N HIS A 260 -5.26 -7.54 -12.52
CA HIS A 260 -5.80 -6.32 -11.96
C HIS A 260 -6.78 -5.64 -12.94
N ASN A 261 -7.98 -5.32 -12.46
CA ASN A 261 -9.02 -4.70 -13.28
C ASN A 261 -9.36 -3.25 -12.88
N GLY A 262 -8.77 -2.73 -11.80
CA GLY A 262 -8.98 -1.37 -11.32
C GLY A 262 -10.29 -1.16 -10.56
N VAL A 263 -11.11 -2.20 -10.39
CA VAL A 263 -12.45 -2.14 -9.76
C VAL A 263 -12.54 -3.06 -8.54
N ASP A 264 -12.17 -4.33 -8.71
CA ASP A 264 -12.12 -5.33 -7.64
C ASP A 264 -10.78 -5.30 -6.91
N ASP A 265 -9.75 -4.87 -7.63
CA ASP A 265 -8.41 -4.64 -7.13
C ASP A 265 -7.78 -3.41 -7.80
N SER A 266 -7.00 -2.66 -7.03
CA SER A 266 -6.28 -1.51 -7.57
C SER A 266 -5.08 -1.17 -6.71
N THR A 267 -4.06 -0.62 -7.38
CA THR A 267 -2.92 0.00 -6.74
C THR A 267 -3.37 1.20 -5.90
N LEU A 268 -2.84 1.30 -4.69
CA LEU A 268 -3.11 2.42 -3.77
C LEU A 268 -1.86 3.29 -3.55
N TYR A 269 -0.68 2.68 -3.56
CA TYR A 269 0.59 3.37 -3.42
C TYR A 269 1.69 2.67 -4.22
N VAL A 270 2.68 3.46 -4.66
CA VAL A 270 3.97 2.95 -5.13
C VAL A 270 5.07 3.54 -4.26
N VAL A 271 5.95 2.70 -3.73
CA VAL A 271 7.13 3.14 -2.98
C VAL A 271 8.37 2.85 -3.82
N LEU A 272 9.13 3.90 -4.12
CA LEU A 272 10.45 3.75 -4.71
C LEU A 272 11.47 3.50 -3.61
N LEU A 273 12.36 2.54 -3.84
CA LEU A 273 13.50 2.24 -2.99
C LEU A 273 14.79 2.45 -3.76
N GLY A 274 15.83 2.93 -3.08
CA GLY A 274 17.16 3.05 -3.64
C GLY A 274 18.24 2.80 -2.60
N ALA A 275 19.40 2.35 -3.07
CA ALA A 275 20.59 2.22 -2.22
C ALA A 275 20.99 3.56 -1.60
N GLU A 276 21.73 3.52 -0.50
CA GLU A 276 22.37 4.70 0.06
C GLU A 276 23.28 5.37 -0.98
N LYS A 277 23.48 6.69 -0.83
CA LYS A 277 24.34 7.48 -1.72
C LYS A 277 25.81 7.32 -1.36
#